data_AF-A0A7S3W2Q7-F1
#
_entry.id   AF-A0A7S3W2Q7-F1
#
_cell.length_a   1.000
_cell.length_b   1.000
_cell.length_c   1.000
_cell.angle_alpha   90.00
_cell.angle_beta   90.00
_cell.angle_gamma   90.00
#
_symmetry.space_group_name_H-M   'P 1'
#
loop_
_entity.id
_entity.type
_entity.pdbx_description
1 polymer ?
#
loop_
_entity_poly.entity_id
_entity_poly.type
_entity_poly.pdbx_seq_one_letter_code
_entity_poly.pdbx_strand_id
1 'polypeptide(L)'
;GGCGPTLVAPTLQPLMQREDGGVTDLLRAALAEAFLTLSADGETLSLEEQRRWLVAVNKEEGRGSEWRAAAAAREVRGSDSLDLHAFVGVYEAEVAQGKLWGVEHDLRVLRGEGVAQHGAPPFTATFDYLYCSDAIEVLGVRAPLDRG
;
A
#
# COMPACT_ATOMS: atom_id res chain seq x y z
N GLY A 1 18.97 21.77 -6.20
CA GLY A 1 17.98 20.72 -6.48
C GLY A 1 16.78 20.98 -5.60
N GLY A 2 15.58 21.10 -6.17
CA GLY A 2 14.36 21.33 -5.39
C GLY A 2 14.06 20.14 -4.49
N CYS A 3 13.68 20.40 -3.24
CA CYS A 3 13.15 19.37 -2.35
C CYS A 3 11.79 18.93 -2.93
N GLY A 4 11.66 17.65 -3.26
CA GLY A 4 10.40 17.10 -3.75
C GLY A 4 9.34 17.16 -2.64
N PRO A 5 8.06 17.37 -2.97
CA PRO A 5 7.00 17.35 -1.97
C PRO A 5 6.93 15.97 -1.31
N THR A 6 6.72 15.95 0.01
CA THR A 6 6.38 14.72 0.73
C THR A 6 4.87 14.53 0.62
N LEU A 7 4.46 13.39 0.05
CA LEU A 7 3.06 12.99 0.03
C LEU A 7 2.74 12.32 1.35
N VAL A 8 1.95 13.00 2.19
CA VAL A 8 1.39 12.39 3.39
C VAL A 8 -0.03 11.96 3.07
N ALA A 9 -0.40 10.74 3.47
CA ALA A 9 -1.75 10.20 3.32
C ALA A 9 -2.47 10.16 4.69
N PRO A 10 -2.74 11.33 5.30
CA PRO A 10 -3.30 11.38 6.66
C PRO A 10 -4.71 10.78 6.72
N THR A 11 -5.40 10.69 5.58
CA THR A 11 -6.72 10.08 5.46
C THR A 11 -6.66 8.56 5.26
N LEU A 12 -5.58 8.01 4.69
CA LEU A 12 -5.43 6.55 4.48
C LEU A 12 -4.83 5.86 5.70
N GLN A 13 -3.89 6.49 6.39
CA GLN A 13 -3.19 5.87 7.51
C GLN A 13 -4.14 5.33 8.60
N PRO A 14 -5.11 6.09 9.14
CA PRO A 14 -6.02 5.57 10.16
C PRO A 14 -6.99 4.50 9.62
N LEU A 15 -7.20 4.44 8.30
CA LEU A 15 -8.04 3.42 7.66
C LEU A 15 -7.29 2.11 7.45
N MET A 16 -5.97 2.14 7.35
CA MET A 16 -5.13 1.00 6.96
C MET A 16 -4.27 0.46 8.10
N GLN A 17 -3.81 1.34 9.00
CA GLN A 17 -2.85 1.01 10.03
C GLN A 17 -3.33 1.51 11.39
N ARG A 18 -3.28 0.61 12.38
CA ARG A 18 -3.51 0.90 13.80
C ARG A 18 -2.27 1.53 14.42
N GLU A 19 -2.43 2.13 15.59
CA GLU A 19 -1.31 2.75 16.32
C GLU A 19 -0.21 1.76 16.73
N ASP A 20 -0.55 0.48 16.89
CA ASP A 20 0.39 -0.60 17.20
C ASP A 20 1.20 -1.08 15.97
N GLY A 21 1.00 -0.45 14.82
CA GLY A 21 1.64 -0.79 13.56
C GLY A 21 0.96 -1.91 12.77
N GLY A 22 -0.01 -2.61 13.36
CA GLY A 22 -0.80 -3.64 12.68
C GLY A 22 -1.83 -3.05 11.72
N VAL A 23 -2.30 -3.84 10.76
CA VAL A 23 -3.37 -3.41 9.85
C VAL A 23 -4.74 -3.41 10.53
N THR A 24 -5.64 -2.53 10.09
CA THR A 24 -7.01 -2.42 10.60
C THR A 24 -7.90 -3.58 10.12
N ASP A 25 -9.00 -3.82 10.82
CA ASP A 25 -10.00 -4.81 10.40
C ASP A 25 -10.68 -4.39 9.08
N LEU A 26 -10.82 -3.09 8.84
CA LEU A 26 -11.32 -2.55 7.57
C LEU A 26 -10.43 -2.98 6.40
N LEU A 27 -9.11 -2.79 6.53
CA LEU A 27 -8.17 -3.22 5.49
C LEU A 27 -8.16 -4.74 5.35
N ARG A 28 -8.20 -5.50 6.45
CA ARG A 28 -8.28 -6.96 6.40
C ARG A 28 -9.52 -7.44 5.65
N ALA A 29 -10.69 -6.85 5.91
CA ALA A 29 -11.92 -7.19 5.22
C ALA A 29 -11.83 -6.87 3.72
N ALA A 30 -11.32 -5.69 3.35
CA ALA A 30 -11.12 -5.32 1.96
C ALA A 30 -10.13 -6.28 1.24
N LEU A 31 -9.03 -6.67 1.90
CA LEU A 31 -8.08 -7.64 1.35
C LEU A 31 -8.69 -9.04 1.20
N ALA A 32 -9.54 -9.45 2.14
CA ALA A 32 -10.25 -10.72 2.04
C ALA A 32 -11.23 -10.75 0.86
N GLU A 33 -11.95 -9.66 0.62
CA GLU A 33 -12.78 -9.53 -0.58
C GLU A 33 -11.94 -9.55 -1.86
N ALA A 34 -10.82 -8.81 -1.90
CA ALA A 34 -9.90 -8.85 -3.04
C ALA A 34 -9.37 -10.26 -3.30
N PHE A 35 -9.00 -10.99 -2.25
CA PHE A 35 -8.58 -12.38 -2.36
C PHE A 35 -9.66 -13.27 -3.00
N LEU A 36 -10.91 -13.14 -2.55
CA LEU A 36 -12.04 -13.91 -3.10
C LEU A 36 -12.34 -13.55 -4.56
N THR A 37 -12.06 -12.32 -5.01
CA THR A 37 -12.19 -11.99 -6.45
C THR A 37 -11.12 -12.66 -7.32
N LEU A 38 -9.98 -12.99 -6.73
CA LEU A 38 -8.83 -13.57 -7.43
C LEU A 38 -8.84 -15.10 -7.40
N SER A 39 -9.28 -15.69 -6.29
CA SER A 39 -9.24 -17.12 -6.02
C SER A 39 -10.44 -17.84 -6.63
N ALA A 40 -10.18 -18.80 -7.52
CA ALA A 40 -11.23 -19.62 -8.14
C ALA A 40 -11.82 -20.64 -7.16
N ASP A 41 -11.04 -21.13 -6.19
CA ASP A 41 -11.47 -22.10 -5.18
C ASP A 41 -11.94 -21.45 -3.86
N GLY A 42 -11.66 -20.15 -3.67
CA GLY A 42 -11.97 -19.38 -2.47
C GLY A 42 -11.02 -19.63 -1.30
N GLU A 43 -10.02 -20.50 -1.46
CA GLU A 43 -9.12 -20.95 -0.40
C GLU A 43 -7.67 -20.53 -0.69
N THR A 44 -7.23 -20.64 -1.94
CA THR A 44 -5.85 -20.37 -2.35
C THR A 44 -5.76 -19.61 -3.68
N LEU A 45 -4.62 -18.97 -3.90
CA LEU A 45 -4.21 -18.43 -5.19
C LEU A 45 -3.12 -19.33 -5.77
N SER A 46 -3.42 -20.00 -6.87
CA SER A 46 -2.45 -20.66 -7.73
C SER A 46 -1.43 -19.68 -8.32
N LEU A 47 -0.34 -20.19 -8.90
CA LEU A 47 0.65 -19.34 -9.57
C LEU A 47 0.06 -18.51 -10.71
N GLU A 48 -0.92 -19.06 -11.43
CA GLU A 48 -1.60 -18.34 -12.52
C GLU A 48 -2.46 -17.19 -11.98
N GLU A 49 -3.22 -17.43 -10.91
CA GLU A 49 -3.98 -16.39 -10.22
C GLU A 49 -3.09 -15.30 -9.63
N GLN A 50 -1.99 -15.70 -9.00
CA GLN A 50 -0.98 -14.77 -8.49
C GLN A 50 -0.40 -13.92 -9.62
N ARG A 51 -0.09 -14.52 -10.78
CA ARG A 51 0.42 -13.79 -11.95
C ARG A 51 -0.61 -12.79 -12.47
N ARG A 52 -1.89 -13.19 -12.58
CA ARG A 52 -2.99 -12.29 -13.00
C ARG A 52 -3.14 -11.12 -12.03
N TRP A 53 -3.14 -11.38 -10.73
CA TRP A 53 -3.13 -10.36 -9.69
C TRP A 53 -1.97 -9.38 -9.86
N LEU A 54 -0.73 -9.90 -9.90
CA LEU A 54 0.47 -9.07 -9.92
C LEU A 54 0.57 -8.23 -11.19
N VAL A 55 0.18 -8.77 -12.35
CA VAL A 55 0.11 -8.01 -13.60
C VAL A 55 -0.98 -6.94 -13.54
N ALA A 56 -2.14 -7.21 -12.94
CA ALA A 56 -3.23 -6.24 -12.85
C ALA A 56 -2.78 -4.97 -12.09
N VAL A 57 -2.12 -5.15 -10.95
CA VAL A 57 -1.68 -4.07 -10.07
C VAL A 57 -0.39 -3.40 -10.56
N ASN A 58 0.62 -4.18 -10.98
CA ASN A 58 1.93 -3.65 -11.37
C ASN A 58 2.08 -3.31 -12.86
N LYS A 59 1.09 -3.64 -13.70
CA LYS A 59 1.08 -3.53 -15.18
C LYS A 59 2.12 -4.38 -15.92
N GLU A 60 3.14 -4.87 -15.22
CA GLU A 60 4.24 -5.66 -15.76
C GLU A 60 4.56 -6.83 -14.83
N GLU A 61 4.93 -7.98 -15.40
CA GLU A 61 5.34 -9.15 -14.64
C GLU A 61 6.73 -8.97 -14.01
N GLY A 62 6.92 -9.45 -12.78
CA GLY A 62 8.20 -9.35 -12.07
C GLY A 62 8.52 -7.97 -11.48
N ARG A 63 7.60 -7.01 -11.59
CA ARG A 63 7.73 -5.66 -11.01
C ARG A 63 6.98 -5.56 -9.68
N GLY A 64 7.38 -4.60 -8.86
CA GLY A 64 6.72 -4.28 -7.60
C GLY A 64 7.37 -4.98 -6.41
N SER A 65 7.12 -4.45 -5.22
CA SER A 65 7.52 -5.12 -3.97
C SER A 65 6.58 -6.26 -3.62
N GLU A 66 5.35 -6.24 -4.14
CA GLU A 66 4.33 -7.27 -4.00
C GLU A 66 4.80 -8.57 -4.66
N TRP A 67 5.48 -8.50 -5.81
CA TRP A 67 6.07 -9.67 -6.47
C TRP A 67 7.13 -10.34 -5.60
N ARG A 68 8.02 -9.53 -5.01
CA ARG A 68 9.09 -10.03 -4.12
C ARG A 68 8.52 -10.57 -2.82
N ALA A 69 7.52 -9.89 -2.24
CA ALA A 69 6.83 -10.32 -1.04
C ALA A 69 6.07 -11.64 -1.27
N ALA A 70 5.37 -11.79 -2.40
CA ALA A 70 4.70 -13.03 -2.78
C ALA A 70 5.71 -14.17 -2.97
N ALA A 71 6.85 -13.91 -3.61
CA ALA A 71 7.92 -14.90 -3.75
C ALA A 71 8.49 -15.35 -2.40
N ALA A 72 8.78 -14.40 -1.50
CA ALA A 72 9.23 -14.70 -0.14
C ALA A 72 8.18 -15.48 0.66
N ALA A 73 6.90 -15.14 0.52
CA ALA A 73 5.81 -15.85 1.19
C ALA A 73 5.70 -17.32 0.72
N ARG A 74 5.89 -17.59 -0.58
CA ARG A 74 5.96 -18.95 -1.12
C ARG A 74 7.15 -19.73 -0.56
N GLU A 75 8.33 -19.11 -0.55
CA GLU A 75 9.57 -19.71 -0.05
C GLU A 75 9.44 -20.11 1.43
N VAL A 76 8.93 -19.21 2.28
CA VAL A 76 8.72 -19.48 3.72
C VAL A 76 7.74 -20.63 3.94
N ARG A 77 6.72 -20.75 3.08
CA ARG A 77 5.69 -21.80 3.20
C ARG A 77 6.10 -23.13 2.57
N GLY A 78 7.08 -23.13 1.67
CA GLY A 78 7.38 -24.29 0.83
C GLY A 78 6.23 -24.68 -0.11
N SER A 79 5.39 -23.71 -0.51
CA SER A 79 4.25 -23.92 -1.39
C SER A 79 4.20 -22.86 -2.48
N ASP A 80 3.82 -23.27 -3.69
CA ASP A 80 3.62 -22.38 -4.83
C ASP A 80 2.29 -21.60 -4.74
N SER A 81 1.39 -21.99 -3.85
CA SER A 81 0.11 -21.30 -3.60
C SER A 81 0.17 -20.33 -2.43
N LEU A 82 -0.66 -19.27 -2.48
CA LEU A 82 -0.88 -18.33 -1.38
C LEU A 82 -2.29 -18.50 -0.85
N ASP A 83 -2.45 -18.73 0.46
CA ASP A 83 -3.75 -18.61 1.12
C ASP A 83 -4.03 -17.14 1.49
N LEU A 84 -5.22 -16.88 2.04
CA LEU A 84 -5.62 -15.54 2.47
C LEU A 84 -4.62 -14.93 3.46
N HIS A 85 -4.10 -15.72 4.41
CA HIS A 85 -3.14 -15.22 5.40
C HIS A 85 -1.84 -14.75 4.73
N ALA A 86 -1.29 -15.53 3.80
CA ALA A 86 -0.08 -15.18 3.08
C ALA A 86 -0.29 -13.97 2.15
N PHE A 87 -1.45 -13.90 1.49
CA PHE A 87 -1.84 -12.75 0.68
C PHE A 87 -1.95 -11.47 1.51
N VAL A 88 -2.63 -11.51 2.66
CA VAL A 88 -2.74 -10.36 3.58
C VAL A 88 -1.35 -9.95 4.09
N GLY A 89 -0.49 -10.92 4.41
CA GLY A 89 0.88 -10.65 4.86
C GLY A 89 1.73 -9.85 3.87
N VAL A 90 1.49 -9.99 2.56
CA VAL A 90 2.14 -9.16 1.53
C VAL A 90 1.78 -7.69 1.74
N TYR A 91 0.49 -7.38 1.89
CA TYR A 91 0.02 -6.00 2.06
C TYR A 91 0.32 -5.44 3.45
N GLU A 92 0.36 -6.26 4.49
CA GLU A 92 0.86 -5.86 5.81
C GLU A 92 2.29 -5.31 5.72
N ALA A 93 3.16 -5.98 4.95
CA ALA A 93 4.53 -5.53 4.73
C ALA A 93 4.60 -4.21 3.94
N GLU A 94 3.70 -3.98 2.99
CA GLU A 94 3.61 -2.72 2.24
C GLU A 94 3.13 -1.56 3.13
N VAL A 95 2.11 -1.79 3.96
CA VAL A 95 1.62 -0.80 4.94
C VAL A 95 2.70 -0.46 5.96
N ALA A 96 3.43 -1.45 6.46
CA ALA A 96 4.55 -1.22 7.39
C ALA A 96 5.68 -0.38 6.78
N GLN A 97 5.82 -0.37 5.45
CA GLN A 97 6.76 0.49 4.71
C GLN A 97 6.17 1.87 4.37
N GLY A 98 4.95 2.19 4.82
CA GLY A 98 4.27 3.45 4.55
C GLY A 98 3.69 3.57 3.14
N LYS A 99 3.57 2.46 2.39
CA LYS A 99 3.08 2.47 1.00
C LYS A 99 1.55 2.41 0.90
N LEU A 100 0.89 3.19 1.74
CA LEU A 100 -0.57 3.26 1.86
C LEU A 100 -1.26 3.52 0.51
N TRP A 101 -0.62 4.34 -0.32
CA TRP A 101 -1.10 4.68 -1.66
C TRP A 101 -1.07 3.52 -2.65
N GLY A 102 -0.03 2.69 -2.61
CA GLY A 102 0.05 1.50 -3.44
C GLY A 102 -1.06 0.53 -3.07
N VAL A 103 -1.23 0.28 -1.76
CA VAL A 103 -2.29 -0.59 -1.24
C VAL A 103 -3.69 -0.09 -1.63
N GLU A 104 -3.95 1.22 -1.51
CA GLU A 104 -5.24 1.82 -1.88
C GLU A 104 -5.51 1.67 -3.38
N HIS A 105 -4.50 1.92 -4.22
CA HIS A 105 -4.60 1.74 -5.66
C HIS A 105 -4.89 0.29 -6.02
N ASP A 106 -4.20 -0.66 -5.42
CA ASP A 106 -4.32 -2.07 -5.72
C ASP A 106 -5.71 -2.60 -5.38
N LEU A 107 -6.26 -2.20 -4.22
CA LEU A 107 -7.64 -2.52 -3.86
C LEU A 107 -8.63 -1.98 -4.90
N ARG A 108 -8.43 -0.76 -5.40
CA ARG A 108 -9.28 -0.19 -6.47
C ARG A 108 -9.18 -0.97 -7.78
N VAL A 109 -7.98 -1.45 -8.13
CA VAL A 109 -7.78 -2.29 -9.31
C VAL A 109 -8.49 -3.64 -9.16
N LEU A 110 -8.44 -4.25 -7.97
CA LEU A 110 -8.95 -5.59 -7.73
C LEU A 110 -10.46 -5.62 -7.44
N ARG A 111 -10.97 -4.66 -6.67
CA ARG A 111 -12.36 -4.60 -6.20
C ARG A 111 -13.21 -3.54 -6.91
N GLY A 112 -12.60 -2.63 -7.64
CA GLY A 112 -13.25 -1.40 -8.14
C GLY A 112 -13.30 -0.27 -7.10
N GLU A 113 -12.96 -0.55 -5.84
CA GLU A 113 -12.96 0.41 -4.74
C GLU A 113 -11.83 0.15 -3.74
N GLY A 114 -11.34 1.20 -3.08
CA GLY A 114 -10.34 1.14 -2.03
C GLY A 114 -10.97 1.13 -0.64
N VAL A 115 -10.16 1.40 0.41
CA VAL A 115 -10.70 1.61 1.76
C VAL A 115 -11.19 3.04 1.98
N ALA A 116 -10.67 4.00 1.21
CA ALA A 116 -11.14 5.37 1.28
C ALA A 116 -12.43 5.58 0.49
N GLN A 117 -13.37 6.31 1.09
CA GLN A 117 -14.61 6.71 0.43
C GLN A 117 -14.34 7.46 -0.88
N HIS A 118 -15.18 7.19 -1.89
CA HIS A 118 -15.07 7.86 -3.18
C HIS A 118 -15.25 9.37 -3.02
N GLY A 119 -14.25 10.15 -3.45
CA GLY A 119 -14.26 11.61 -3.35
C GLY A 119 -13.64 12.20 -2.08
N ALA A 120 -13.22 11.37 -1.11
CA ALA A 120 -12.39 11.85 -0.01
C ALA A 120 -11.01 12.31 -0.54
N PRO A 121 -10.44 13.45 -0.10
CA PRO A 121 -9.11 13.87 -0.49
C PRO A 121 -8.10 12.82 -0.02
N PRO A 122 -7.44 12.10 -0.93
CA PRO A 122 -6.75 10.87 -0.56
C PRO A 122 -5.33 11.14 -0.04
N PHE A 123 -4.82 12.36 -0.22
CA PHE A 123 -3.56 12.85 0.33
C PHE A 123 -3.59 14.35 0.55
N THR A 124 -2.69 14.82 1.40
CA THR A 124 -2.29 16.23 1.46
C THR A 124 -0.83 16.30 1.02
N ALA A 125 -0.56 17.04 -0.05
CA ALA A 125 0.82 17.35 -0.41
C ALA A 125 1.34 18.46 0.50
N THR A 126 2.52 18.24 1.09
CA THR A 126 3.20 19.25 1.90
C THR A 126 4.63 19.42 1.40
N PHE A 127 5.14 20.65 1.44
CA PHE A 127 6.56 20.88 1.27
C PHE A 127 7.24 20.83 2.64
N ASP A 128 8.32 20.06 2.71
CA ASP A 128 9.27 20.16 3.80
C ASP A 128 10.34 21.17 3.38
N TYR A 129 10.39 22.33 4.04
CA TYR A 129 11.44 23.30 3.82
C TYR A 129 12.59 23.03 4.79
N LEU A 130 13.79 22.81 4.25
CA LEU A 130 15.05 22.78 4.99
C LEU A 130 15.78 24.09 4.75
N TYR A 131 15.83 24.96 5.76
CA TYR A 131 16.64 26.17 5.72
C TYR A 131 18.03 25.87 6.30
N CYS A 132 19.08 26.21 5.55
CA CYS A 132 20.46 26.12 6.01
C CYS A 132 21.11 27.50 5.90
N SER A 133 21.65 28.01 7.00
CA SER A 133 22.50 29.20 7.02
C SER A 133 23.63 28.99 8.03
N ASP A 134 24.74 29.69 7.85
CA ASP A 134 25.94 29.55 8.69
C ASP A 134 25.71 29.96 10.17
N ALA A 135 24.53 30.47 10.54
CA ALA A 135 24.23 31.05 11.84
C ALA A 135 22.97 30.50 12.57
N ILE A 136 22.27 29.49 12.05
CA ILE A 136 20.97 29.05 12.62
C ILE A 136 20.88 27.52 12.77
N GLU A 137 20.33 27.06 13.90
CA GLU A 137 19.91 25.68 14.17
C GLU A 137 18.95 25.14 13.09
N VAL A 138 19.05 23.84 12.79
CA VAL A 138 18.16 23.17 11.82
C VAL A 138 16.72 23.23 12.32
N LEU A 139 15.89 24.06 11.68
CA LEU A 139 14.45 24.17 11.91
C LEU A 139 13.71 23.57 10.71
N GLY A 140 13.03 22.43 10.93
CA GLY A 140 12.12 21.85 9.96
C GLY A 140 10.75 22.51 10.04
N VAL A 141 10.30 23.14 8.94
CA VAL A 141 8.97 23.77 8.85
C VAL A 141 8.13 23.03 7.81
N ARG A 142 6.94 22.56 8.21
CA ARG A 142 5.96 21.92 7.33
C ARG A 142 4.89 22.94 6.93
N ALA A 143 4.70 23.16 5.63
CA ALA A 143 3.66 24.05 5.12
C ALA A 143 2.74 23.33 4.12
N PRO A 144 1.42 23.55 4.18
CA PRO A 144 0.46 23.01 3.21
C PRO A 144 0.63 23.66 1.83
N LEU A 145 0.36 22.89 0.78
CA LEU A 145 0.27 23.39 -0.60
C LEU A 145 -1.10 24.03 -0.82
N ASP A 146 -1.16 25.36 -0.73
CA ASP A 146 -2.35 26.11 -1.11
C ASP A 146 -2.43 26.21 -2.63
N ARG A 147 -3.60 25.87 -3.20
CA ARG A 147 -3.86 26.05 -4.63
C ARG A 147 -3.99 27.55 -4.91
N GLY A 148 -2.94 28.14 -5.48
CA GLY A 148 -3.01 29.45 -6.14
C GLY A 148 -3.92 29.41 -7.37
#